data_AF-A0A3B9MDV3-F1
#
_entry.id   AF-A0A3B9MDV3-F1
#
_cell.length_a   1.000
_cell.length_b   1.000
_cell.length_c   1.000
_cell.angle_alpha   90.00
_cell.angle_beta   90.00
_cell.angle_gamma   90.00
#
_symmetry.space_group_name_H-M   'P 1'
#
loop_
_entity.id
_entity.type
_entity.pdbx_description
1 polymer ?
#
loop_
_entity_poly.entity_id
_entity_poly.type
_entity_poly.pdbx_seq_one_letter_code
_entity_poly.pdbx_strand_id
1 'polypeptide(L)' 'QLLFLQSEDPEKEIALYINSPGGQVTAGLAIYDTMQYIRPPVSTICIGMAYSMA' A
#
# COMPACT_ATOMS: atom_id res chain seq x y z
N GLN A 1 -4.71 6.51 4.28
CA GLN A 1 -4.26 5.97 5.58
C GLN A 1 -2.75 5.96 5.71
N LEU A 2 -1.99 5.59 4.68
CA LEU A 2 -0.51 5.57 4.70
C LEU A 2 0.15 6.84 5.30
N LEU A 3 -0.24 8.03 4.85
CA LEU A 3 0.30 9.29 5.36
C LEU A 3 -0.02 9.56 6.85
N PHE A 4 -1.18 9.10 7.30
CA PHE A 4 -1.56 9.19 8.71
C PHE A 4 -0.70 8.27 9.57
N LEU A 5 -0.52 7.00 9.16
CA LEU A 5 0.31 6.03 9.86
C LEU A 5 1.77 6.47 9.93
N GLN A 6 2.31 7.05 8.85
CA GLN A 6 3.64 7.67 8.87
C GLN A 6 3.74 8.80 9.91
N SER A 7 2.67 9.57 10.08
CA SER A 7 2.65 10.71 11.01
C SER A 7 2.54 10.25 12.47
N GLU A 8 1.90 9.09 12.72
CA GLU A 8 1.84 8.48 14.06
C GLU A 8 3.17 7.84 14.46
N ASP A 9 3.74 6.97 13.62
CA ASP A 9 5.02 6.31 13.87
C ASP A 9 5.74 6.03 12.54
N PRO A 10 6.79 6.80 12.20
CA PRO A 10 7.49 6.65 10.93
C PRO A 10 8.42 5.44 10.86
N GLU A 11 8.69 4.73 11.97
CA GLU A 11 9.57 3.55 12.02
C GLU A 11 8.79 2.24 12.07
N LYS A 12 7.53 2.28 12.52
CA LYS A 12 6.67 1.12 12.61
C LYS A 12 6.25 0.61 11.23
N GLU A 13 6.42 -0.70 11.02
CA GLU A 13 5.98 -1.37 9.80
C GLU A 13 4.47 -1.25 9.55
N ILE A 14 4.10 -1.03 8.29
CA ILE A 14 2.70 -1.02 7.83
C ILE A 14 2.42 -2.33 7.10
N ALA A 15 1.46 -3.11 7.62
CA ALA A 15 0.94 -4.29 6.94
C ALA A 15 -0.25 -3.91 6.02
N LEU A 16 -0.08 -4.09 4.72
CA LEU A 16 -1.09 -3.87 3.70
C LEU A 16 -1.67 -5.20 3.21
N TYR A 17 -2.92 -5.47 3.58
CA TYR A 17 -3.65 -6.65 3.13
C TYR A 17 -4.37 -6.39 1.80
N ILE A 18 -4.16 -7.27 0.83
CA ILE A 18 -4.63 -7.09 -0.55
C ILE A 18 -5.54 -8.26 -0.92
N ASN A 19 -6.79 -7.94 -1.28
CA ASN A 19 -7.75 -8.84 -1.88
C ASN A 19 -8.50 -8.08 -2.97
N SER A 20 -7.92 -7.97 -4.16
CA SER A 20 -8.48 -7.13 -5.22
C SER A 20 -8.25 -7.70 -6.62
N PRO A 21 -9.25 -7.59 -7.52
CA PRO A 21 -9.13 -7.96 -8.93
C PRO A 21 -8.35 -6.94 -9.78
N GLY A 22 -7.84 -5.88 -9.17
CA GLY A 22 -7.17 -4.78 -9.86
C GLY A 22 -8.07 -3.56 -10.02
N GLY A 23 -7.68 -2.63 -10.91
CA GLY A 23 -8.40 -1.38 -11.09
C GLY A 23 -7.71 -0.41 -12.05
N GLN A 24 -7.98 0.88 -11.88
CA GLN A 24 -7.40 1.93 -12.72
C GLN A 24 -5.88 2.04 -12.49
N VAL A 25 -5.12 2.08 -13.58
CA VAL A 25 -3.64 2.18 -13.55
C VAL A 25 -3.15 3.40 -12.78
N THR A 26 -3.72 4.57 -13.04
CA THR A 26 -3.33 5.81 -12.36
C THR A 26 -3.63 5.80 -10.87
N ALA A 27 -4.71 5.15 -10.44
CA ALA A 27 -5.01 4.98 -9.02
C ALA A 27 -4.01 4.02 -8.35
N GLY A 28 -3.64 2.93 -9.02
CA GLY A 28 -2.61 2.02 -8.56
C GLY A 28 -1.24 2.70 -8.44
N LEU A 29 -0.85 3.50 -9.43
CA LEU A 29 0.38 4.29 -9.39
C LEU A 29 0.37 5.30 -8.25
N ALA A 30 -0.75 5.97 -7.98
CA ALA A 30 -0.84 6.89 -6.84
C ALA A 30 -0.62 6.17 -5.48
N ILE A 31 -1.16 4.96 -5.31
CA ILE A 31 -0.94 4.15 -4.11
C ILE A 31 0.53 3.69 -4.05
N TYR A 32 1.06 3.19 -5.16
CA TYR A 32 2.44 2.72 -5.27
C TYR A 32 3.45 3.83 -4.96
N ASP A 33 3.30 5.01 -5.57
CA ASP A 33 4.18 6.15 -5.32
C ASP A 33 4.06 6.62 -3.86
N THR A 34 2.87 6.55 -3.27
CA THR A 34 2.70 6.83 -1.83
C THR A 34 3.47 5.81 -0.99
N MET A 35 3.42 4.51 -1.31
CA MET A 35 4.18 3.48 -0.60
C MET A 35 5.71 3.71 -0.69
N GLN A 36 6.21 4.23 -1.82
CA GLN A 36 7.63 4.54 -1.99
C GLN A 36 8.04 5.87 -1.32
N TYR A 37 7.09 6.81 -1.19
CA TYR A 37 7.33 8.13 -0.61
C TYR A 37 7.42 8.10 0.92
N ILE A 38 6.61 7.24 1.57
CA ILE A 38 6.56 7.18 3.03
C ILE A 38 7.80 6.50 3.63
N ARG A 39 8.16 6.89 4.86
CA ARG A 39 9.31 6.30 5.58
C ARG A 39 9.07 4.89 6.13
N PRO A 40 7.88 4.57 6.70
CA PRO A 40 7.61 3.23 7.20
C PRO A 40 7.85 2.15 6.14
N PRO A 41 8.49 1.02 6.50
CA PRO A 41 8.51 -0.14 5.63
C PRO A 41 7.07 -0.66 5.45
N VAL A 42 6.70 -0.97 4.20
CA VAL A 42 5.37 -1.51 3.87
C VAL A 42 5.49 -2.97 3.49
N SER A 43 4.86 -3.84 4.28
CA SER A 43 4.75 -5.27 4.00
C SER A 43 3.40 -5.57 3.37
N THR A 44 3.38 -6.27 2.23
CA THR A 44 2.16 -6.62 1.50
C THR A 44 1.77 -8.08 1.74
N ILE A 45 0.49 -8.32 1.99
CA ILE A 45 -0.05 -9.65 2.28
C ILE A 45 -1.25 -9.89 1.38
N CYS A 46 -1.10 -10.77 0.39
CA CYS A 46 -2.21 -11.17 -0.46
C CYS A 46 -3.13 -12.14 0.31
N ILE A 47 -4.41 -11.80 0.37
CA ILE A 47 -5.48 -12.64 0.91
C ILE A 47 -6.47 -12.91 -0.22
N GLY A 48 -6.39 -14.09 -0.83
CA GLY A 48 -7.29 -14.48 -1.92
C GLY A 48 -6.71 -14.13 -3.30
N MET A 49 -6.92 -12.90 -3.77
CA MET A 49 -6.50 -12.47 -5.11
C MET A 49 -5.79 -11.11 -5.11
N ALA A 50 -4.75 -10.99 -5.95
CA ALA A 50 -4.07 -9.74 -6.27
C ALA A 50 -3.79 -9.76 -7.78
N TYR A 51 -4.70 -9.14 -8.55
CA TYR A 51 -4.62 -9.11 -10.02
C TYR A 51 -4.40 -7.69 -10.53
N SER A 52 -3.67 -7.58 -11.65
CA SER A 52 -3.37 -6.30 -12.31
C SER A 52 -2.66 -5.32 -11.36
N MET A 53 -3.23 -4.14 -11.09
CA MET A 53 -2.63 -3.09 -10.25
C MET A 53 -2.78 -3.31 -8.75
N ALA A 54 -3.45 -4.39 -8.33
CA ALA A 54 -3.62 -4.77 -6.94
C ALA A 54 -2.47 -5.64 -6.45
#